data_AF-A0A640XJ93-F1
#
_entry.id   AF-A0A640XJ93-F1
#
_cell.length_a   1.000
_cell.length_b   1.000
_cell.length_c   1.000
_cell.angle_alpha   90.00
_cell.angle_beta   90.00
_cell.angle_gamma   90.00
#
_symmetry.space_group_name_H-M   'P 1'
#
loop_
_entity.id
_entity.type
_entity.pdbx_description
1 polymer ?
#
loop_
_entity_poly.entity_id
_entity_poly.type
_entity_poly.pdbx_seq_one_letter_code
_entity_poly.pdbx_strand_id
1 'polypeptide(L)'
;MRGQNTSRHRKGHENIVKEIFPWFSYNHVTLHRTFLVCILIGVNSWLNNFNYMRKATYFWSTFMETFFLALLTAFIWGFVPFLEKVGLSSVEPTAAYMVRCSGVFLGVVILIAFTPQFPSFGKMGVKSIFFLIFAGILAGVVAQLVFYKALKMGEISRVIPITSCYPLFTFLLGWIFLGEEVTLSKVAGMLLILGGILLLK
;
A
#
# COMPACT_ATOMS: atom_id res chain seq x y z
N MET A 1 -17.34 -86.67 37.22
CA MET A 1 -18.35 -86.08 36.31
C MET A 1 -17.73 -84.85 35.61
N ARG A 2 -18.19 -84.54 34.40
CA ARG A 2 -17.53 -83.79 33.30
C ARG A 2 -17.50 -82.25 33.43
N GLY A 3 -16.61 -81.60 32.65
CA GLY A 3 -16.77 -80.23 32.09
C GLY A 3 -15.44 -79.50 31.84
N GLN A 4 -14.71 -79.73 30.72
CA GLN A 4 -14.64 -78.90 29.49
C GLN A 4 -14.25 -77.42 29.72
N ASN A 5 -13.01 -76.98 29.48
CA ASN A 5 -12.35 -76.68 28.19
C ASN A 5 -12.94 -75.46 27.44
N THR A 6 -12.53 -74.24 27.83
CA THR A 6 -12.83 -72.98 27.13
C THR A 6 -11.55 -72.15 26.92
N SER A 7 -10.59 -72.66 26.14
CA SER A 7 -9.35 -71.92 25.84
C SER A 7 -8.91 -71.97 24.36
N ARG A 8 -9.86 -72.12 23.42
CA ARG A 8 -9.53 -72.25 21.98
C ARG A 8 -10.06 -71.19 21.02
N HIS A 9 -10.76 -70.14 21.48
CA HIS A 9 -11.34 -69.14 20.55
C HIS A 9 -10.67 -67.76 20.50
N ARG A 10 -9.56 -67.53 21.21
CA ARG A 10 -8.92 -66.19 21.29
C ARG A 10 -7.52 -66.06 20.66
N LYS A 11 -7.08 -67.02 19.83
CA LYS A 11 -5.75 -66.98 19.19
C LYS A 11 -5.76 -66.63 17.69
N GLY A 12 -6.93 -66.46 17.07
CA GLY A 12 -7.02 -66.17 15.63
C GLY A 12 -6.94 -64.68 15.25
N HIS A 13 -7.43 -63.78 16.10
CA HIS A 13 -7.55 -62.35 15.75
C HIS A 13 -6.28 -61.51 16.04
N GLU A 14 -5.37 -61.99 16.88
CA GLU A 14 -4.13 -61.24 17.21
C GLU A 14 -3.04 -61.35 16.12
N ASN A 15 -3.14 -62.33 15.22
CA ASN A 15 -2.11 -62.57 14.21
C ASN A 15 -2.31 -61.74 12.93
N ILE A 16 -3.53 -61.34 12.59
CA ILE A 16 -3.81 -60.56 11.36
C ILE A 16 -3.32 -59.10 11.50
N VAL A 17 -3.37 -58.54 12.72
CA VAL A 17 -2.95 -57.15 12.96
C VAL A 17 -1.43 -56.99 12.91
N LYS A 18 -0.67 -58.05 13.20
CA LYS A 18 0.81 -58.03 13.22
C LYS A 18 1.43 -58.21 11.83
N GLU A 19 0.72 -58.82 10.88
CA GLU A 19 1.22 -58.96 9.50
C GLU A 19 1.05 -57.69 8.66
N ILE A 20 0.02 -56.86 8.94
CA ILE A 20 -0.26 -55.65 8.16
C ILE A 20 0.65 -54.47 8.58
N PHE A 21 1.13 -54.44 9.82
CA PHE A 21 1.98 -53.34 10.32
C PHE A 21 3.18 -53.86 11.15
N PRO A 22 4.30 -54.27 10.50
CA PRO A 22 5.45 -54.90 11.18
C PRO A 22 6.22 -53.97 12.14
N TRP A 23 5.95 -52.67 12.11
CA TRP A 23 6.63 -51.65 12.94
C TRP A 23 5.88 -51.28 14.22
N PHE A 24 4.69 -51.86 14.45
CA PHE A 24 3.86 -51.49 15.61
C PHE A 24 4.24 -52.32 16.84
N SER A 25 5.48 -52.16 17.31
CA SER A 25 5.88 -52.57 18.65
C SER A 25 5.28 -51.57 19.65
N TYR A 26 4.28 -52.03 20.41
CA TYR A 26 3.49 -51.20 21.33
C TYR A 26 4.29 -50.85 22.59
N ASN A 27 5.19 -49.88 22.48
CA ASN A 27 5.69 -49.13 23.64
C ASN A 27 4.81 -47.89 23.82
N HIS A 28 3.99 -47.87 24.88
CA HIS A 28 3.06 -46.78 25.22
C HIS A 28 3.69 -45.37 25.23
N VAL A 29 5.01 -45.27 25.41
CA VAL A 29 5.77 -44.00 25.43
C VAL A 29 5.98 -43.43 24.02
N THR A 30 5.99 -44.25 22.97
CA THR A 30 6.28 -43.82 21.59
C THR A 30 5.05 -43.25 20.89
N LEU A 31 3.87 -43.82 21.15
CA LEU A 31 2.59 -43.36 20.58
C LEU A 31 2.26 -41.92 21.01
N HIS A 32 2.58 -41.58 22.26
CA HIS A 32 2.34 -40.25 22.80
C HIS A 32 3.24 -39.17 22.17
N ARG A 33 4.46 -39.53 21.76
CA ARG A 33 5.40 -38.62 21.10
C ARG A 33 4.99 -38.31 19.66
N THR A 34 4.56 -39.31 18.88
CA THR A 34 4.13 -39.09 17.49
C THR A 34 2.86 -38.26 17.41
N PHE A 35 1.92 -38.46 18.35
CA PHE A 35 0.67 -37.68 18.42
C PHE A 35 0.93 -36.21 18.74
N LEU A 36 1.83 -35.92 19.69
CA LEU A 36 2.26 -34.56 20.03
C LEU A 36 2.95 -33.86 18.85
N VAL A 37 3.80 -34.55 18.09
CA VAL A 37 4.46 -33.99 16.91
C VAL A 37 3.45 -33.65 15.81
N CYS A 38 2.46 -34.50 15.54
CA CYS A 38 1.39 -34.21 14.57
C CYS A 38 0.52 -33.00 14.99
N ILE A 39 0.21 -32.86 16.28
CA ILE A 39 -0.51 -31.69 16.80
C ILE A 39 0.33 -30.43 16.65
N LEU A 40 1.62 -30.46 16.98
CA LEU A 40 2.51 -29.30 16.83
C LEU A 40 2.68 -28.88 15.36
N ILE A 41 2.81 -29.82 14.44
CA ILE A 41 2.87 -29.54 13.00
C ILE A 41 1.54 -28.98 12.50
N GLY A 42 0.42 -29.58 12.91
CA GLY A 42 -0.93 -29.11 12.57
C GLY A 42 -1.20 -27.69 13.09
N VAL A 43 -0.84 -27.40 14.34
CA VAL A 43 -0.96 -26.08 14.95
C VAL A 43 -0.04 -25.07 14.27
N ASN A 44 1.21 -25.42 13.97
CA ASN A 44 2.13 -24.51 13.28
C ASN A 44 1.68 -24.21 11.84
N SER A 45 1.19 -25.22 11.12
CA SER A 45 0.64 -25.05 9.77
C SER A 45 -0.63 -24.21 9.77
N TRP A 46 -1.51 -24.42 10.76
CA TRP A 46 -2.73 -23.64 10.93
C TRP A 46 -2.44 -22.17 11.31
N LEU A 47 -1.50 -21.94 12.23
CA LEU A 47 -1.04 -20.60 12.61
C LEU A 47 -0.38 -19.86 11.43
N ASN A 48 0.43 -20.56 10.63
CA ASN A 48 1.02 -19.99 9.42
C ASN A 48 -0.05 -19.59 8.41
N ASN A 49 -1.03 -20.47 8.14
CA ASN A 49 -2.13 -20.16 7.24
C ASN A 49 -2.95 -18.95 7.72
N PHE A 50 -3.18 -18.85 9.03
CA PHE A 50 -3.85 -17.71 9.64
C PHE A 50 -3.06 -16.40 9.53
N ASN A 51 -1.72 -16.46 9.64
CA ASN A 51 -0.85 -15.31 9.43
C ASN A 51 -0.81 -14.88 7.96
N TYR A 52 -0.80 -15.83 7.01
CA TYR A 52 -0.91 -15.53 5.58
C TYR A 52 -2.25 -14.85 5.25
N MET A 53 -3.35 -15.39 5.78
CA MET A 53 -4.69 -14.80 5.61
C MET A 53 -4.74 -13.38 6.17
N ARG A 54 -4.23 -13.13 7.38
CA ARG A 54 -4.15 -11.76 7.92
C ARG A 54 -3.30 -10.84 7.05
N LYS A 55 -2.10 -11.28 6.64
CA LYS A 55 -1.19 -10.45 5.84
C LYS A 55 -1.82 -10.09 4.48
N ALA A 56 -2.54 -11.04 3.88
CA ALA A 56 -3.35 -10.77 2.69
C ALA A 56 -4.45 -9.75 2.99
N THR A 57 -5.25 -9.93 4.04
CA THR A 57 -6.33 -8.99 4.39
C THR A 57 -5.82 -7.57 4.70
N TYR A 58 -4.72 -7.43 5.43
CA TYR A 58 -4.09 -6.13 5.69
C TYR A 58 -3.58 -5.49 4.41
N PHE A 59 -2.92 -6.26 3.54
CA PHE A 59 -2.47 -5.77 2.25
C PHE A 59 -3.63 -5.25 1.40
N TRP A 60 -4.72 -6.01 1.30
CA TRP A 60 -5.91 -5.61 0.55
C TRP A 60 -6.59 -4.37 1.15
N SER A 61 -6.67 -4.25 2.48
CA SER A 61 -7.22 -3.06 3.14
C SER A 61 -6.40 -1.81 2.81
N THR A 62 -5.09 -1.86 3.04
CA THR A 62 -4.20 -0.71 2.79
C THR A 62 -4.16 -0.33 1.31
N PHE A 63 -4.20 -1.32 0.41
CA PHE A 63 -4.26 -1.08 -1.02
C PHE A 63 -5.54 -0.34 -1.42
N MET A 64 -6.70 -0.82 -0.96
CA MET A 64 -7.99 -0.19 -1.29
C MET A 64 -8.11 1.23 -0.70
N GLU A 65 -7.61 1.43 0.53
CA GLU A 65 -7.55 2.76 1.16
C GLU A 65 -6.66 3.73 0.36
N THR A 66 -5.45 3.28 -0.01
CA THR A 66 -4.51 4.10 -0.80
C THR A 66 -5.10 4.47 -2.16
N PHE A 67 -5.72 3.50 -2.83
CA PHE A 67 -6.33 3.71 -4.13
C PHE A 67 -7.47 4.72 -4.07
N PHE A 68 -8.34 4.61 -3.07
CA PHE A 68 -9.45 5.53 -2.88
C PHE A 68 -8.97 6.97 -2.58
N LEU A 69 -7.99 7.12 -1.69
CA LEU A 69 -7.39 8.42 -1.37
C LEU A 69 -6.68 9.05 -2.57
N ALA A 70 -5.97 8.24 -3.37
CA ALA A 70 -5.32 8.70 -4.59
C ALA A 70 -6.34 9.15 -5.64
N LEU A 71 -7.45 8.43 -5.79
CA LEU A 71 -8.53 8.80 -6.72
C LEU A 71 -9.23 10.09 -6.30
N LEU A 72 -9.52 10.24 -5.00
CA LEU A 72 -10.07 11.49 -4.45
C LEU A 72 -9.10 12.66 -4.66
N THR A 73 -7.80 12.42 -4.45
CA THR A 73 -6.76 13.42 -4.73
C THR A 73 -6.77 13.82 -6.20
N ALA A 74 -6.82 12.85 -7.12
CA ALA A 74 -6.87 13.11 -8.57
C ALA A 74 -8.11 13.92 -8.97
N PHE A 75 -9.27 13.64 -8.36
CA PHE A 75 -10.48 14.41 -8.58
C PHE A 75 -10.33 15.88 -8.15
N ILE A 76 -9.83 16.12 -6.94
CA ILE A 76 -9.58 17.48 -6.43
C ILE A 76 -8.54 18.20 -7.29
N TRP A 77 -7.43 17.53 -7.61
CA TRP A 77 -6.37 18.07 -8.46
C TRP A 77 -6.81 18.30 -9.91
N GLY A 78 -7.85 17.62 -10.39
CA GLY A 78 -8.47 17.92 -11.68
C GLY A 78 -9.33 19.18 -11.66
N PHE A 79 -10.00 19.46 -10.53
CA PHE A 79 -10.86 20.63 -10.37
C PHE A 79 -10.08 21.93 -10.08
N VAL A 80 -8.97 21.84 -9.35
CA VAL A 80 -8.19 23.00 -8.91
C VAL A 80 -7.68 23.87 -10.07
N PRO A 81 -7.01 23.34 -11.11
CA PRO A 81 -6.47 24.16 -12.20
C PRO A 81 -7.54 24.87 -13.04
N PHE A 82 -8.77 24.32 -13.06
CA PHE A 82 -9.91 25.00 -13.66
C PHE A 82 -10.23 26.30 -12.90
N LEU A 83 -10.35 26.24 -11.56
CA LEU A 83 -10.55 27.44 -10.73
C LEU A 83 -9.39 28.42 -10.85
N GLU A 84 -8.15 27.92 -10.89
CA GLU A 84 -6.96 28.75 -11.05
C GLU A 84 -6.95 29.48 -12.39
N LYS A 85 -7.28 28.81 -13.50
CA LYS A 85 -7.38 29.46 -14.82
C LYS A 85 -8.44 30.56 -14.82
N VAL A 86 -9.60 30.31 -14.20
CA VAL A 86 -10.66 31.33 -14.07
C VAL A 86 -10.14 32.53 -13.27
N GLY A 87 -9.49 32.29 -12.12
CA GLY A 87 -8.92 33.35 -11.28
C GLY A 87 -7.76 34.13 -11.91
N LEU A 88 -7.01 33.51 -12.82
CA LEU A 88 -5.88 34.14 -13.53
C LEU A 88 -6.29 35.05 -14.70
N SER A 89 -7.58 35.07 -15.09
CA SER A 89 -8.07 35.78 -16.27
C SER A 89 -7.77 37.28 -16.28
N SER A 90 -7.82 37.94 -15.11
CA SER A 90 -7.63 39.39 -14.97
C SER A 90 -6.49 39.77 -14.01
N VAL A 91 -5.74 38.80 -13.48
CA VAL A 91 -4.74 39.02 -12.42
C VAL A 91 -3.35 38.56 -12.86
N GLU A 92 -2.30 39.25 -12.43
CA GLU A 92 -0.92 38.83 -12.66
C GLU A 92 -0.61 37.53 -11.87
N PRO A 93 0.14 36.55 -12.44
CA PRO A 93 0.41 35.26 -11.80
C PRO A 93 0.95 35.34 -10.36
N THR A 94 1.84 36.28 -10.07
CA THR A 94 2.42 36.46 -8.73
C THR A 94 1.37 36.95 -7.74
N ALA A 95 0.55 37.94 -8.12
CA ALA A 95 -0.55 38.41 -7.28
C ALA A 95 -1.60 37.30 -7.04
N ALA A 96 -1.97 36.54 -8.08
CA ALA A 96 -2.89 35.41 -7.95
C ALA A 96 -2.32 34.32 -7.02
N TYR A 97 -1.01 34.09 -7.05
CA TYR A 97 -0.34 33.16 -6.16
C TYR A 97 -0.39 33.63 -4.69
N MET A 98 -0.18 34.93 -4.42
CA MET A 98 -0.33 35.47 -3.06
C MET A 98 -1.74 35.27 -2.50
N VAL A 99 -2.77 35.48 -3.33
CA VAL A 99 -4.17 35.20 -2.95
C VAL A 99 -4.41 33.71 -2.74
N ARG A 100 -3.80 32.83 -3.52
CA ARG A 100 -3.85 31.38 -3.26
C ARG A 100 -3.28 31.04 -1.88
N CYS A 101 -2.14 31.63 -1.51
CA CYS A 101 -1.50 31.37 -0.22
C CYS A 101 -2.40 31.74 0.96
N SER A 102 -3.22 32.80 0.86
CA SER A 102 -4.18 33.13 1.92
C SER A 102 -5.28 32.07 2.04
N GLY A 103 -5.74 31.48 0.93
CA GLY A 103 -6.65 30.35 0.92
C GLY A 103 -6.07 29.10 1.59
N VAL A 104 -4.80 28.78 1.30
CA VAL A 104 -4.08 27.67 1.96
C VAL A 104 -3.95 27.93 3.46
N PHE A 105 -3.56 29.15 3.85
CA PHE A 105 -3.45 29.54 5.25
C PHE A 105 -4.78 29.39 5.99
N LEU A 106 -5.88 29.87 5.41
CA LEU A 106 -7.23 29.70 5.96
C LEU A 106 -7.59 28.22 6.12
N GLY A 107 -7.29 27.39 5.12
CA GLY A 107 -7.50 25.94 5.17
C GLY A 107 -6.72 25.27 6.30
N VAL A 108 -5.46 25.66 6.52
CA VAL A 108 -4.64 25.18 7.64
C VAL A 108 -5.23 25.61 8.99
N VAL A 109 -5.70 26.85 9.12
CA VAL A 109 -6.36 27.33 10.36
C VAL A 109 -7.62 26.50 10.65
N ILE A 110 -8.45 26.25 9.65
CA ILE A 110 -9.64 25.39 9.78
C ILE A 110 -9.22 23.97 10.19
N LEU A 111 -8.23 23.39 9.52
CA LEU A 111 -7.73 22.06 9.84
C LEU A 111 -7.30 21.96 11.32
N ILE A 112 -6.52 22.93 11.81
CA ILE A 112 -6.08 22.96 13.21
C ILE A 112 -7.27 23.09 14.17
N ALA A 113 -8.26 23.93 13.84
CA ALA A 113 -9.46 24.12 14.67
C ALA A 113 -10.26 22.83 14.85
N PHE A 114 -10.27 21.94 13.85
CA PHE A 114 -10.95 20.64 13.91
C PHE A 114 -10.04 19.47 14.29
N THR A 115 -8.76 19.70 14.56
CA THR A 115 -7.82 18.65 14.97
C THR A 115 -7.81 18.54 16.50
N PRO A 116 -8.28 17.42 17.11
CA PRO A 116 -8.44 17.32 18.56
C PRO A 116 -7.13 17.39 19.37
N GLN A 117 -6.00 17.09 18.73
CA GLN A 117 -4.68 17.07 19.35
C GLN A 117 -3.69 17.76 18.44
N PHE A 118 -2.93 18.72 18.98
CA PHE A 118 -1.88 19.37 18.21
C PHE A 118 -0.87 18.33 17.68
N PRO A 119 -0.49 18.40 16.39
CA PRO A 119 0.49 17.48 15.83
C PRO A 119 1.80 17.51 16.63
N SER A 120 2.32 16.34 16.98
CA SER A 120 3.58 16.23 17.70
C SER A 120 4.76 16.39 16.75
N PHE A 121 5.48 17.51 16.87
CA PHE A 121 6.70 17.77 16.09
C PHE A 121 7.96 17.17 16.73
N GLY A 122 7.91 16.74 18.00
CA GLY A 122 9.07 16.26 18.75
C GLY A 122 9.72 14.99 18.21
N LYS A 123 9.03 14.25 17.33
CA LYS A 123 9.56 13.05 16.64
C LYS A 123 10.17 13.37 15.27
N MET A 124 10.09 14.60 14.78
CA MET A 124 10.59 14.96 13.46
C MET A 124 12.10 15.22 13.50
N GLY A 125 12.86 14.40 12.80
CA GLY A 125 14.30 14.63 12.61
C GLY A 125 14.57 15.81 11.67
N VAL A 126 15.72 16.47 11.86
CA VAL A 126 16.18 17.62 11.04
C VAL A 126 16.18 17.33 9.55
N LYS A 127 16.56 16.11 9.15
CA LYS A 127 16.53 15.67 7.74
C LYS A 127 15.11 15.74 7.15
N SER A 128 14.12 15.28 7.90
CA SER A 128 12.72 15.27 7.45
C SER A 128 12.21 16.71 7.30
N ILE A 129 12.50 17.57 8.28
CA ILE A 129 12.16 19.00 8.22
C ILE A 129 12.79 19.66 6.99
N PHE A 130 14.07 19.40 6.73
CA PHE A 130 14.77 19.94 5.56
C PHE A 130 14.09 19.54 4.26
N PHE A 131 13.83 18.25 4.05
CA PHE A 131 13.17 17.78 2.82
C PHE A 131 11.75 18.33 2.66
N LEU A 132 10.97 18.44 3.75
CA LEU A 132 9.62 18.99 3.70
C LEU A 132 9.60 20.49 3.40
N ILE A 133 10.50 21.28 4.00
CA ILE A 133 10.63 22.70 3.70
C ILE A 133 11.08 22.88 2.25
N PHE A 134 12.09 22.14 1.83
CA PHE A 134 12.63 22.25 0.47
C PHE A 134 11.59 21.85 -0.58
N ALA A 135 10.86 20.75 -0.36
CA ALA A 135 9.74 20.35 -1.19
C ALA A 135 8.64 21.42 -1.22
N GLY A 136 8.33 22.03 -0.07
CA GLY A 136 7.37 23.13 0.04
C GLY A 136 7.78 24.36 -0.78
N ILE A 137 9.06 24.73 -0.80
CA ILE A 137 9.56 25.84 -1.63
C ILE A 137 9.48 25.48 -3.11
N LEU A 138 9.94 24.29 -3.50
CA LEU A 138 9.95 23.86 -4.89
C LEU A 138 8.52 23.73 -5.45
N ALA A 139 7.64 23.01 -4.76
CA ALA A 139 6.27 22.81 -5.23
C ALA A 139 5.41 24.06 -5.03
N GLY A 140 5.49 24.64 -3.83
CA GLY A 140 4.66 25.76 -3.43
C GLY A 140 4.99 27.03 -4.17
N VAL A 141 6.27 27.41 -4.30
CA VAL A 141 6.66 28.71 -4.88
C VAL A 141 7.11 28.55 -6.32
N VAL A 142 8.14 27.74 -6.56
CA VAL A 142 8.80 27.68 -7.87
C VAL A 142 7.87 27.07 -8.92
N ALA A 143 7.36 25.86 -8.66
CA ALA A 143 6.50 25.15 -9.59
C ALA A 143 5.18 25.90 -9.81
N GLN A 144 4.53 26.38 -8.74
CA GLN A 144 3.25 27.08 -8.86
C GLN A 144 3.36 28.38 -9.68
N LEU A 145 4.44 29.16 -9.53
CA LEU A 145 4.63 30.39 -10.33
C LEU A 145 4.83 30.08 -11.81
N VAL A 146 5.65 29.07 -12.14
CA VAL A 146 5.86 28.63 -13.53
C VAL A 146 4.56 28.06 -14.10
N PHE A 147 3.84 27.28 -13.31
CA PHE A 147 2.54 26.70 -13.67
C PHE A 147 1.48 27.77 -13.94
N TYR A 148 1.38 28.80 -13.09
CA TYR A 148 0.44 29.90 -13.30
C TYR A 148 0.76 30.73 -14.55
N LYS A 149 2.05 30.93 -14.85
CA LYS A 149 2.45 31.57 -16.12
C LYS A 149 2.01 30.72 -17.32
N ALA A 150 2.27 29.42 -17.28
CA ALA A 150 1.87 28.49 -18.35
C ALA A 150 0.34 28.43 -18.49
N LEU A 151 -0.39 28.31 -17.37
CA LEU A 151 -1.85 28.32 -17.35
C LEU A 151 -2.42 29.63 -17.88
N LYS A 152 -1.83 30.79 -17.56
CA LYS A 152 -2.32 32.07 -18.07
C LYS A 152 -2.17 32.15 -19.60
N MET A 153 -1.03 31.73 -20.13
CA MET A 153 -0.69 31.82 -21.56
C MET A 153 -1.33 30.72 -22.42
N GLY A 154 -1.49 29.51 -21.88
CA GLY A 154 -1.93 28.33 -22.61
C GLY A 154 -3.37 27.90 -22.30
N GLU A 155 -3.91 27.01 -23.12
CA GLU A 155 -5.20 26.35 -22.86
C GLU A 155 -5.08 25.30 -21.76
N ILE A 156 -6.09 25.18 -20.90
CA ILE A 156 -6.11 24.18 -19.80
C ILE A 156 -5.93 22.77 -20.37
N SER A 157 -6.64 22.46 -21.46
CA SER A 157 -6.60 21.16 -22.16
C SER A 157 -5.20 20.74 -22.59
N ARG A 158 -4.30 21.68 -22.85
CA ARG A 158 -2.90 21.40 -23.21
C ARG A 158 -1.97 21.44 -22.01
N VAL A 159 -2.09 22.45 -21.16
CA VAL A 159 -1.17 22.66 -20.03
C VAL A 159 -1.27 21.51 -19.03
N ILE A 160 -2.49 21.08 -18.68
CA ILE A 160 -2.69 20.06 -17.65
C ILE A 160 -2.09 18.71 -18.03
N PRO A 161 -2.39 18.11 -19.20
CA PRO A 161 -1.78 16.84 -19.57
C PRO A 161 -0.26 16.90 -19.63
N ILE A 162 0.32 17.98 -20.14
CA ILE A 162 1.79 18.17 -20.17
C ILE A 162 2.34 18.18 -18.74
N THR A 163 1.73 18.93 -17.82
CA THR A 163 2.19 18.96 -16.42
C THR A 163 1.98 17.64 -15.69
N SER A 164 0.98 16.84 -16.09
CA SER A 164 0.73 15.49 -15.56
C SER A 164 1.76 14.44 -15.99
N CYS A 165 2.84 14.82 -16.70
CA CYS A 165 3.99 13.95 -16.91
C CYS A 165 4.91 13.83 -15.67
N TYR A 166 4.67 14.60 -14.60
CA TYR A 166 5.49 14.53 -13.38
C TYR A 166 5.69 13.12 -12.78
N PRO A 167 4.74 12.15 -12.90
CA PRO A 167 4.96 10.80 -12.40
C PRO A 167 6.17 10.09 -13.02
N LEU A 168 6.60 10.50 -14.22
CA LEU A 168 7.84 10.01 -14.83
C LEU A 168 9.06 10.37 -14.00
N PHE A 169 9.14 11.63 -13.60
CA PHE A 169 10.24 12.13 -12.79
C PHE A 169 10.19 11.49 -11.41
N THR A 170 9.01 11.37 -10.80
CA THR A 170 8.84 10.67 -9.51
C THR A 170 9.28 9.22 -9.59
N PHE A 171 8.88 8.49 -10.64
CA PHE A 171 9.27 7.09 -10.84
C PHE A 171 10.79 6.94 -11.02
N LEU A 172 11.42 7.81 -11.82
CA LEU A 172 12.87 7.81 -12.02
C LEU A 172 13.62 8.10 -10.71
N LEU A 173 13.16 9.09 -9.94
CA LEU A 173 13.76 9.41 -8.65
C LEU A 173 13.53 8.29 -7.62
N GLY A 174 12.37 7.65 -7.62
CA GLY A 174 12.07 6.50 -6.77
C GLY A 174 12.99 5.32 -7.07
N TRP A 175 13.25 5.06 -8.35
CA TRP A 175 14.22 4.04 -8.75
C TRP A 175 15.64 4.37 -8.29
N ILE A 176 16.13 5.59 -8.57
CA ILE A 176 17.52 5.99 -8.29
C ILE A 176 17.80 6.15 -6.78
N PHE A 177 16.90 6.82 -6.05
CA PHE A 177 17.16 7.26 -4.68
C PHE A 177 16.43 6.43 -3.61
N LEU A 178 15.27 5.84 -3.93
CA LEU A 178 14.49 5.03 -2.98
C LEU A 178 14.69 3.52 -3.19
N GLY A 179 15.40 3.11 -4.25
CA GLY A 179 15.65 1.70 -4.56
C GLY A 179 14.39 0.97 -5.01
N GLU A 180 13.41 1.68 -5.56
CA GLU A 180 12.20 1.04 -6.07
C GLU A 180 12.50 0.12 -7.26
N GLU A 181 11.91 -1.07 -7.25
CA GLU A 181 12.06 -2.02 -8.35
C GLU A 181 11.39 -1.50 -9.64
N VAL A 182 12.16 -1.53 -10.73
CA VAL A 182 11.68 -1.25 -12.08
C VAL A 182 11.17 -2.55 -12.69
N THR A 183 9.86 -2.64 -12.86
CA THR A 183 9.22 -3.77 -13.53
C THR A 183 8.78 -3.39 -14.94
N LEU A 184 8.73 -4.36 -15.85
CA LEU A 184 8.24 -4.14 -17.22
C LEU A 184 6.83 -3.54 -17.24
N SER A 185 5.97 -3.96 -16.31
CA SER A 185 4.61 -3.41 -16.17
C SER A 185 4.60 -1.93 -15.81
N LYS A 186 5.48 -1.49 -14.89
CA LYS A 186 5.60 -0.07 -14.55
C LYS A 186 6.10 0.74 -15.76
N VAL A 187 7.11 0.25 -16.47
CA VAL A 187 7.63 0.91 -17.67
C VAL A 187 6.57 1.01 -18.77
N ALA A 188 5.85 -0.07 -19.05
CA ALA A 188 4.76 -0.07 -20.01
C ALA A 188 3.65 0.92 -19.63
N GLY A 189 3.27 0.96 -18.35
CA GLY A 189 2.31 1.95 -17.83
C GLY A 189 2.78 3.40 -18.03
N MET A 190 4.06 3.68 -17.77
CA MET A 190 4.63 5.01 -18.00
C MET A 190 4.61 5.41 -19.48
N LEU A 191 4.93 4.48 -20.39
CA LEU A 191 4.86 4.73 -21.83
C LEU A 191 3.43 4.99 -22.30
N LEU A 192 2.44 4.30 -21.74
CA LEU A 192 1.02 4.54 -22.04
C LEU A 192 0.56 5.92 -21.56
N ILE A 193 0.97 6.34 -20.36
CA ILE A 193 0.70 7.70 -19.85
C ILE A 193 1.29 8.75 -20.79
N LEU A 194 2.55 8.58 -21.19
CA LEU A 194 3.20 9.47 -22.15
C LEU A 194 2.48 9.51 -23.50
N GLY A 195 2.11 8.34 -24.03
CA GLY A 195 1.35 8.24 -25.27
C GLY A 195 0.03 9.01 -25.19
N GLY A 196 -0.70 8.86 -24.09
CA GLY A 196 -1.93 9.61 -23.83
C GLY A 196 -1.70 11.13 -23.79
N ILE A 197 -0.65 11.60 -23.11
CA ILE A 197 -0.31 13.03 -23.06
C ILE A 197 0.04 13.57 -24.46
N LEU A 198 0.78 12.82 -25.27
CA LEU A 198 1.16 13.23 -26.63
C LEU A 198 -0.05 13.37 -27.55
N LEU A 199 -1.09 12.54 -27.36
CA LEU A 199 -2.34 12.64 -28.12
C LEU A 199 -3.20 13.84 -27.73
N LEU A 200 -3.07 14.33 -26.49
CA LEU A 200 -3.82 15.48 -25.98
C LEU A 200 -3.14 16.85 -26.26
N LYS A 201 -1.99 16.84 -26.93
CA LYS A 201 -1.17 18.04 -27.20
C LYS A 201 -1.78 18.96 -28.27
#